data_AF-A0A8H6C5V8-F1
#
_entry.id   AF-A0A8H6C5V8-F1
#
_cell.length_a   1.000
_cell.length_b   1.000
_cell.length_c   1.000
_cell.angle_alpha   90.00
_cell.angle_beta   90.00
_cell.angle_gamma   90.00
#
_symmetry.space_group_name_H-M   'P 1'
#
loop_
_entity.id
_entity.type
_entity.pdbx_description
1 polymer ?
#
loop_
_entity_poly.entity_id
_entity_poly.type
_entity_poly.pdbx_seq_one_letter_code
_entity_poly.pdbx_strand_id
1 'polypeptide(L)'
;MAKRKNEAEKAEGQQPQKAATKAVLDPNYRENSSYRSLTRASRILQNATASPLLRLLPLEIRRKIYTEVLGHRLIHLKYLHDDDCESRSDASSTPFDVERKAVFAQNHWSLLVCDPDGPRSKEESKLVDLLPKGLSSLSWQLCNRNLGLGSLFPRNVPFEEQDGRIYPREMHLGLLRTCRQVYTEANQILWSTNTFSFNDATTFERFMETRDSFQRRTVQKLRLVIHWTFEGEREWNPAIRLPLIRSLQRLRRLELLIGHEMDTESYSKFKNGHGLDAPLETRFAEFLRKLSVLPLNSVHVKVVSEDMHPAGPLVSLWTEEDQLESANVLRARLMNPDSADNHIRVQQELIEKQHRCASTLG
;
A
#
# COMPACT_ATOMS: atom_id res chain seq x y z
N MET A 1 53.91 -26.30 10.34
CA MET A 1 52.97 -27.37 9.95
C MET A 1 51.76 -26.71 9.31
N ALA A 2 51.18 -27.09 8.18
CA ALA A 2 51.61 -27.78 6.97
C ALA A 2 50.72 -27.21 5.84
N LYS A 3 51.31 -27.03 4.65
CA LYS A 3 50.67 -26.60 3.40
C LYS A 3 49.58 -27.58 2.95
N ARG A 4 48.56 -27.12 2.21
CA ARG A 4 47.96 -27.90 1.10
C ARG A 4 47.33 -26.98 0.04
N LYS A 5 48.11 -26.75 -1.03
CA LYS A 5 47.65 -26.48 -2.40
C LYS A 5 46.85 -27.69 -2.89
N ASN A 6 45.89 -27.49 -3.80
CA ASN A 6 45.58 -28.48 -4.84
C ASN A 6 45.17 -27.77 -6.13
N GLU A 7 46.02 -27.96 -7.13
CA GLU A 7 45.83 -27.77 -8.57
C GLU A 7 45.20 -29.05 -9.16
N ALA A 8 44.37 -28.93 -10.19
CA ALA A 8 44.03 -29.98 -11.18
C ALA A 8 43.19 -29.30 -12.28
N GLU A 9 43.76 -28.81 -13.39
CA GLU A 9 44.18 -29.51 -14.62
C GLU A 9 43.10 -30.37 -15.33
N LYS A 10 42.68 -29.82 -16.48
CA LYS A 10 42.74 -30.38 -17.84
C LYS A 10 41.92 -31.65 -18.17
N ALA A 11 40.94 -31.47 -19.06
CA ALA A 11 40.49 -32.49 -20.00
C ALA A 11 40.10 -31.85 -21.34
N GLU A 12 41.05 -31.82 -22.28
CA GLU A 12 40.81 -31.60 -23.71
C GLU A 12 40.22 -32.90 -24.30
N GLY A 13 38.95 -32.86 -24.68
CA GLY A 13 38.26 -33.93 -25.40
C GLY A 13 38.11 -33.56 -26.87
N GLN A 14 38.90 -34.23 -27.72
CA GLN A 14 38.76 -34.27 -29.18
C GLN A 14 37.38 -34.82 -29.58
N GLN A 15 36.74 -34.21 -30.58
CA GLN A 15 35.60 -34.81 -31.27
C GLN A 15 35.74 -34.75 -32.80
N PRO A 16 35.12 -35.72 -33.51
CA PRO A 16 35.59 -36.22 -34.79
C PRO A 16 35.06 -35.44 -36.00
N GLN A 17 35.90 -35.40 -37.04
CA GLN A 17 35.57 -34.95 -38.38
C GLN A 17 34.48 -35.86 -38.98
N LYS A 18 33.30 -35.30 -39.25
CA LYS A 18 32.22 -35.95 -40.01
C LYS A 18 32.27 -35.53 -41.47
N ALA A 19 32.11 -36.55 -42.31
CA ALA A 19 32.18 -36.55 -43.75
C ALA A 19 31.25 -35.53 -44.44
N ALA A 20 31.81 -34.84 -45.43
CA ALA A 20 31.12 -33.95 -46.33
C ALA A 20 30.24 -34.75 -47.30
N THR A 21 28.91 -34.62 -47.18
CA THR A 21 27.96 -35.03 -48.21
C THR A 21 27.65 -33.81 -49.07
N LYS A 22 28.08 -33.85 -50.32
CA LYS A 22 27.92 -32.80 -51.33
C LYS A 22 26.49 -32.88 -51.87
N ALA A 23 25.57 -32.12 -51.29
CA ALA A 23 24.23 -31.93 -51.85
C ALA A 23 24.30 -30.90 -52.99
N VAL A 24 23.86 -31.31 -54.16
CA VAL A 24 23.69 -30.46 -55.36
C VAL A 24 22.60 -29.42 -55.05
N LEU A 25 23.02 -28.16 -54.94
CA LEU A 25 22.14 -27.01 -54.78
C LEU A 25 21.69 -26.52 -56.16
N ASP A 26 20.38 -26.44 -56.32
CA ASP A 26 19.70 -25.74 -57.42
C ASP A 26 19.87 -24.21 -57.23
N PRO A 27 20.52 -23.49 -58.18
CA PRO A 27 20.89 -22.08 -58.00
C PRO A 27 19.73 -21.08 -58.13
N ASN A 28 18.47 -21.53 -58.28
CA ASN A 28 17.31 -20.64 -58.45
C ASN A 28 16.31 -20.62 -57.29
N TYR A 29 16.61 -21.23 -56.14
CA TYR A 29 15.70 -21.19 -54.99
C TYR A 29 15.85 -19.87 -54.21
N ARG A 30 15.05 -18.87 -54.60
CA ARG A 30 14.90 -17.56 -53.94
C ARG A 30 14.82 -17.68 -52.41
N GLU A 31 15.88 -17.22 -51.75
CA GLU A 31 16.01 -17.04 -50.31
C GLU A 31 15.08 -15.95 -49.78
N ASN A 32 13.77 -16.21 -49.71
CA ASN A 32 12.84 -15.41 -48.90
C ASN A 32 11.86 -16.30 -48.10
N SER A 33 12.30 -17.52 -47.76
CA SER A 33 11.58 -18.46 -46.88
C SER A 33 12.21 -18.57 -45.49
N SER A 34 12.93 -17.53 -45.03
CA SER A 34 13.52 -17.49 -43.68
C SER A 34 12.48 -17.22 -42.57
N TYR A 35 11.23 -16.93 -42.94
CA TYR A 35 10.06 -17.14 -42.08
C TYR A 35 9.66 -18.62 -42.08
N ARG A 36 10.63 -19.52 -41.87
CA ARG A 36 10.31 -20.90 -41.50
C ARG A 36 9.36 -20.83 -40.30
N SER A 37 8.20 -21.43 -40.48
CA SER A 37 7.11 -21.50 -39.53
C SER A 37 7.67 -21.84 -38.15
N LEU A 38 7.78 -20.82 -37.28
CA LEU A 38 8.08 -21.05 -35.88
C LEU A 38 7.10 -22.11 -35.40
N THR A 39 7.65 -23.19 -34.84
CA THR A 39 6.83 -24.26 -34.27
C THR A 39 5.87 -23.64 -33.26
N ARG A 40 4.67 -24.21 -33.11
CA ARG A 40 3.67 -23.71 -32.16
C ARG A 40 4.27 -23.51 -30.77
N ALA A 41 5.15 -24.42 -30.34
CA ALA A 41 5.89 -24.32 -29.07
C ALA A 41 6.78 -23.07 -28.98
N SER A 42 7.51 -22.72 -30.04
CA SER A 42 8.36 -21.52 -30.07
C SER A 42 7.55 -20.23 -29.98
N ARG A 43 6.37 -20.17 -30.65
CA ARG A 43 5.46 -19.01 -30.54
C ARG A 43 4.88 -18.87 -29.13
N ILE A 44 4.52 -19.99 -28.49
CA ILE A 44 4.04 -19.97 -27.09
C ILE A 44 5.13 -19.43 -26.15
N LEU A 45 6.37 -19.92 -26.29
CA LEU A 45 7.49 -19.45 -25.49
C LEU A 45 7.78 -17.95 -25.72
N GLN A 46 7.76 -17.51 -26.98
CA GLN A 46 7.96 -16.10 -27.33
C GLN A 46 6.81 -15.21 -26.81
N ASN A 47 5.56 -15.67 -26.85
CA ASN A 47 4.43 -14.92 -26.32
C ASN A 47 4.44 -14.85 -24.78
N ALA A 48 4.98 -15.87 -24.10
CA ALA A 48 5.18 -15.87 -22.66
C ALA A 48 6.25 -14.86 -22.21
N THR A 49 7.25 -14.58 -23.06
CA THR A 49 8.29 -13.60 -22.77
C THR A 49 7.95 -12.19 -23.25
N ALA A 50 7.33 -12.05 -24.42
CA ALA A 50 7.02 -10.77 -25.06
C ALA A 50 5.63 -10.76 -25.72
N SER A 51 4.82 -9.74 -25.41
CA SER A 51 3.49 -9.61 -26.02
C SER A 51 3.61 -9.25 -27.51
N PRO A 52 2.91 -9.96 -28.43
CA PRO A 52 2.90 -9.63 -29.86
C PRO A 52 2.49 -8.19 -30.15
N LEU A 53 1.50 -7.68 -29.41
CA LEU A 53 0.97 -6.33 -29.58
C LEU A 53 1.97 -5.27 -29.10
N LEU A 54 2.62 -5.54 -27.97
CA LEU A 54 3.55 -4.59 -27.35
C LEU A 54 4.93 -4.57 -28.01
N ARG A 55 5.29 -5.62 -28.77
CA ARG A 55 6.54 -5.65 -29.54
C ARG A 55 6.60 -4.56 -30.61
N LEU A 56 5.47 -4.19 -31.18
CA LEU A 56 5.40 -3.16 -32.23
C LEU A 56 5.30 -1.74 -31.65
N LEU A 57 4.99 -1.60 -30.37
CA LEU A 57 4.86 -0.30 -29.72
C LEU A 57 6.21 0.19 -29.17
N PRO A 58 6.60 1.44 -29.46
CA PRO A 58 7.71 2.10 -28.78
C PRO A 58 7.51 2.10 -27.26
N LEU A 59 8.61 2.10 -26.51
CA LEU A 59 8.59 2.02 -25.04
C LEU A 59 7.78 3.16 -24.41
N GLU A 60 7.79 4.34 -25.02
CA GLU A 60 7.08 5.53 -24.58
C GLU A 60 5.56 5.29 -24.60
N ILE A 61 5.05 4.69 -25.67
CA ILE A 61 3.62 4.37 -25.80
C ILE A 61 3.24 3.28 -24.79
N ARG A 62 4.09 2.27 -24.60
CA ARG A 62 3.86 1.24 -23.57
C ARG A 62 3.78 1.83 -22.17
N ARG A 63 4.72 2.71 -21.82
CA ARG A 63 4.72 3.41 -20.52
C ARG A 63 3.45 4.24 -20.33
N LYS A 64 3.01 4.98 -21.36
CA LYS A 64 1.72 5.71 -21.30
C LYS A 64 0.56 4.76 -21.01
N ILE A 65 0.45 3.65 -21.75
CA ILE A 65 -0.60 2.64 -21.52
C ILE A 65 -0.58 2.14 -20.08
N TYR A 66 0.59 1.73 -19.57
CA TYR A 66 0.71 1.23 -18.21
C TYR A 66 0.41 2.30 -17.15
N THR A 67 0.83 3.55 -17.38
CA THR A 67 0.54 4.67 -16.49
C THR A 67 -0.95 4.96 -16.41
N GLU A 68 -1.67 4.92 -17.54
CA GLU A 68 -3.12 5.10 -17.56
C GLU A 68 -3.87 3.96 -16.84
N VAL A 69 -3.40 2.72 -17.03
CA VAL A 69 -4.07 1.52 -16.47
C VAL A 69 -3.74 1.32 -14.98
N LEU A 70 -2.48 1.47 -14.59
CA LEU A 70 -1.98 1.08 -13.26
C LEU A 70 -1.49 2.24 -12.43
N GLY A 71 -1.27 3.43 -13.00
CA GLY A 71 -0.58 4.52 -12.32
C GLY A 71 -1.51 5.51 -11.64
N HIS A 72 -0.90 6.34 -10.79
CA HIS A 72 -1.53 7.52 -10.17
C HIS A 72 -2.80 7.27 -9.34
N ARG A 73 -3.01 6.05 -8.87
CA ARG A 73 -4.11 5.67 -7.99
C ARG A 73 -3.73 5.74 -6.52
N LEU A 74 -4.74 5.91 -5.69
CA LEU A 74 -4.69 5.70 -4.25
C LEU A 74 -5.15 4.27 -3.96
N ILE A 75 -4.23 3.42 -3.51
CA ILE A 75 -4.47 2.01 -3.23
C ILE A 75 -4.61 1.84 -1.73
N HIS A 76 -5.85 1.70 -1.24
CA HIS A 76 -6.13 1.34 0.14
C HIS A 76 -5.98 -0.18 0.31
N LEU A 77 -5.19 -0.55 1.29
CA LEU A 77 -4.96 -1.94 1.67
C LEU A 77 -5.50 -2.13 3.08
N LYS A 78 -6.31 -3.17 3.25
CA LYS A 78 -6.73 -3.66 4.57
C LYS A 78 -6.51 -5.17 4.61
N TYR A 79 -5.79 -5.61 5.63
CA TYR A 79 -5.64 -7.02 5.96
C TYR A 79 -6.85 -7.41 6.82
N LEU A 80 -7.58 -8.44 6.40
CA LEU A 80 -8.73 -8.94 7.15
C LEU A 80 -8.22 -10.00 8.13
N HIS A 81 -8.41 -9.77 9.43
CA HIS A 81 -8.06 -10.78 10.42
C HIS A 81 -9.24 -11.75 10.57
N ASP A 82 -8.97 -13.03 10.79
CA ASP A 82 -10.02 -14.05 10.90
C ASP A 82 -11.00 -13.74 12.06
N ASP A 83 -10.51 -13.06 13.11
CA ASP A 83 -11.30 -12.62 14.27
C ASP A 83 -12.41 -11.61 13.90
N ASP A 84 -12.27 -10.87 12.79
CA ASP A 84 -13.31 -9.98 12.28
C ASP A 84 -14.57 -10.76 11.83
N CYS A 85 -14.46 -12.07 11.64
CA CYS A 85 -15.57 -12.94 11.22
C CYS A 85 -16.33 -13.60 12.38
N GLU A 86 -15.79 -13.58 13.61
CA GLU A 86 -16.35 -14.36 14.73
C GLU A 86 -17.39 -13.59 15.56
N SER A 87 -17.37 -12.27 15.60
CA SER A 87 -18.23 -11.46 16.48
C SER A 87 -19.72 -11.41 16.08
N ARG A 88 -20.13 -12.15 15.04
CA ARG A 88 -21.48 -12.10 14.48
C ARG A 88 -22.12 -13.43 14.14
N SER A 89 -21.67 -14.53 14.75
CA SER A 89 -22.51 -15.73 14.77
C SER A 89 -23.76 -15.42 15.59
N ASP A 90 -24.82 -15.01 14.90
CA ASP A 90 -26.19 -15.23 15.35
C ASP A 90 -26.24 -16.66 15.89
N ALA A 91 -26.81 -16.85 17.09
CA ALA A 91 -26.83 -18.13 17.82
C ALA A 91 -27.55 -19.29 17.09
N SER A 92 -27.83 -19.15 15.79
CA SER A 92 -28.40 -20.13 14.89
C SER A 92 -27.41 -20.74 13.90
N SER A 93 -26.10 -20.45 13.97
CA SER A 93 -25.14 -21.09 13.06
C SER A 93 -25.11 -22.59 13.28
N THR A 94 -25.38 -23.35 12.22
CA THR A 94 -25.47 -24.82 12.29
C THR A 94 -24.08 -25.45 12.46
N PRO A 95 -23.95 -26.67 13.00
CA PRO A 95 -22.66 -27.36 13.12
C PRO A 95 -21.89 -27.48 11.79
N PHE A 96 -22.58 -27.42 10.64
CA PHE A 96 -21.98 -27.40 9.31
C PHE A 96 -21.22 -26.09 8.98
N ASP A 97 -21.55 -24.97 9.64
CA ASP A 97 -20.90 -23.67 9.42
C ASP A 97 -19.54 -23.57 10.15
N VAL A 98 -19.35 -24.35 11.22
CA VAL A 98 -18.10 -24.38 12.01
C VAL A 98 -16.96 -25.07 11.25
N GLU A 99 -17.27 -26.15 10.52
CA GLU A 99 -16.28 -26.91 9.75
C GLU A 99 -15.84 -26.17 8.47
N ARG A 100 -16.71 -25.31 7.91
CA ARG A 100 -16.30 -24.34 6.88
C ARG A 100 -15.32 -23.31 7.46
N LYS A 101 -15.64 -22.68 8.60
CA LYS A 101 -14.80 -21.63 9.20
C LYS A 101 -13.36 -22.09 9.49
N ALA A 102 -13.16 -23.32 9.96
CA ALA A 102 -11.82 -23.87 10.24
C ALA A 102 -10.94 -24.08 8.99
N VAL A 103 -11.53 -24.20 7.80
CA VAL A 103 -10.81 -24.35 6.51
C VAL A 103 -10.48 -22.98 5.89
N PHE A 104 -11.05 -21.88 6.40
CA PHE A 104 -10.95 -20.53 5.84
C PHE A 104 -10.06 -19.56 6.64
N ALA A 105 -9.22 -20.05 7.56
CA ALA A 105 -8.18 -19.25 8.23
C ALA A 105 -7.03 -18.86 7.28
N GLN A 106 -7.36 -18.23 6.17
CA GLN A 106 -6.44 -17.84 5.12
C GLN A 106 -6.33 -16.31 5.12
N ASN A 107 -5.13 -15.83 5.42
CA ASN A 107 -4.71 -14.44 5.30
C ASN A 107 -5.23 -13.77 4.01
N HIS A 108 -6.22 -12.89 4.10
CA HIS A 108 -6.82 -12.21 2.96
C HIS A 108 -6.51 -10.71 2.93
N TRP A 109 -6.30 -10.18 1.72
CA TRP A 109 -6.11 -8.74 1.50
C TRP A 109 -7.31 -8.18 0.75
N SER A 110 -7.80 -7.04 1.22
CA SER A 110 -8.75 -6.23 0.49
C SER A 110 -8.04 -5.04 -0.14
N LEU A 111 -8.33 -4.82 -1.43
CA LEU A 111 -7.83 -3.72 -2.25
C LEU A 111 -8.98 -2.77 -2.59
N LEU A 112 -8.90 -1.53 -2.13
CA LEU A 112 -9.83 -0.48 -2.55
C LEU A 112 -9.04 0.59 -3.32
N VAL A 113 -9.44 0.84 -4.56
CA VAL A 113 -8.78 1.80 -5.45
C VAL A 113 -9.60 3.07 -5.48
N CYS A 114 -8.97 4.16 -5.07
CA CYS A 114 -9.53 5.50 -5.07
C CYS A 114 -8.73 6.39 -6.03
N ASP A 115 -9.38 7.41 -6.58
CA ASP A 115 -8.67 8.52 -7.21
C ASP A 115 -8.16 9.47 -6.10
N PRO A 116 -6.90 9.94 -6.10
CA PRO A 116 -6.40 10.89 -5.11
C PRO A 116 -7.27 12.14 -4.93
N ASP A 117 -8.02 12.55 -5.96
CA ASP A 117 -8.75 13.83 -6.00
C ASP A 117 -10.30 13.69 -6.08
N GLY A 118 -10.91 12.55 -5.71
CA GLY A 118 -12.33 12.27 -6.03
C GLY A 118 -13.37 11.85 -4.98
N PRO A 119 -14.70 11.95 -5.30
CA PRO A 119 -15.77 11.54 -4.38
C PRO A 119 -16.08 10.03 -4.47
N ARG A 120 -16.69 9.52 -3.39
CA ARG A 120 -16.94 8.10 -3.14
C ARG A 120 -18.38 7.72 -3.48
N SER A 121 -18.55 6.52 -4.03
CA SER A 121 -19.77 5.72 -3.85
C SER A 121 -19.43 4.46 -3.04
N LYS A 122 -20.44 3.93 -2.36
CA LYS A 122 -20.41 2.60 -1.75
C LYS A 122 -20.88 1.61 -2.80
N GLU A 123 -19.99 0.80 -3.35
CA GLU A 123 -20.29 -0.60 -3.72
C GLU A 123 -19.02 -1.35 -4.17
N GLU A 124 -18.93 -2.60 -3.72
CA GLU A 124 -17.78 -3.50 -3.85
C GLU A 124 -17.75 -4.15 -5.24
N SER A 125 -16.54 -4.31 -5.78
CA SER A 125 -16.34 -4.97 -7.06
C SER A 125 -15.35 -6.14 -6.91
N LYS A 126 -15.68 -7.27 -7.55
CA LYS A 126 -15.09 -8.60 -7.31
C LYS A 126 -14.01 -8.90 -8.35
N LEU A 127 -12.79 -9.29 -7.94
CA LEU A 127 -11.83 -9.94 -8.86
C LEU A 127 -10.72 -10.75 -8.16
N VAL A 128 -10.53 -11.98 -8.65
CA VAL A 128 -9.77 -13.12 -8.10
C VAL A 128 -8.28 -13.19 -8.55
N ASP A 129 -7.39 -13.65 -7.66
CA ASP A 129 -6.02 -14.19 -7.83
C ASP A 129 -5.05 -13.48 -8.79
N LEU A 130 -4.35 -12.40 -8.38
CA LEU A 130 -3.45 -11.71 -9.33
C LEU A 130 -2.06 -11.26 -8.83
N LEU A 131 -1.60 -11.66 -7.64
CA LEU A 131 -0.32 -11.14 -7.11
C LEU A 131 0.85 -12.15 -7.13
N PRO A 132 2.10 -11.68 -7.35
CA PRO A 132 3.29 -12.52 -7.39
C PRO A 132 3.61 -13.14 -6.02
N LYS A 133 4.38 -14.25 -6.01
CA LYS A 133 4.70 -15.10 -4.84
C LYS A 133 4.76 -14.35 -3.51
N GLY A 134 3.87 -14.72 -2.57
CA GLY A 134 3.68 -14.10 -1.26
C GLY A 134 2.24 -13.63 -0.98
N LEU A 135 1.39 -13.59 -2.01
CA LEU A 135 -0.04 -13.22 -1.93
C LEU A 135 -0.93 -14.25 -2.67
N SER A 136 -0.54 -15.52 -2.64
CA SER A 136 -1.20 -16.62 -3.36
C SER A 136 -2.53 -17.09 -2.74
N SER A 137 -3.07 -16.34 -1.77
CA SER A 137 -4.36 -16.59 -1.14
C SER A 137 -5.15 -15.29 -1.07
N LEU A 138 -5.69 -14.88 -2.21
CA LEU A 138 -6.67 -13.79 -2.28
C LEU A 138 -7.98 -14.36 -2.75
N SER A 139 -8.69 -14.98 -1.81
CA SER A 139 -10.12 -15.23 -1.99
C SER A 139 -10.86 -13.95 -1.60
N TRP A 140 -11.78 -13.52 -2.46
CA TRP A 140 -12.69 -12.41 -2.18
C TRP A 140 -14.06 -12.99 -1.82
N GLN A 141 -14.55 -12.67 -0.62
CA GLN A 141 -15.97 -12.75 -0.30
C GLN A 141 -16.51 -11.33 -0.13
N LEU A 142 -17.72 -11.10 -0.66
CA LEU A 142 -18.56 -9.95 -0.38
C LEU A 142 -18.79 -9.86 1.13
N CYS A 143 -18.25 -8.86 1.82
CA CYS A 143 -18.73 -8.49 3.14
C CYS A 143 -19.84 -7.46 2.96
N ASN A 144 -20.97 -7.95 2.47
CA ASN A 144 -22.15 -7.16 2.22
C ASN A 144 -22.80 -6.79 3.57
N ARG A 145 -22.39 -5.68 4.21
CA ARG A 145 -23.23 -4.83 5.09
C ARG A 145 -22.46 -3.71 5.81
N ASN A 146 -22.92 -2.47 5.57
CA ASN A 146 -22.96 -1.34 6.48
C ASN A 146 -21.74 -1.12 7.40
N LEU A 147 -20.57 -0.83 6.82
CA LEU A 147 -19.68 0.12 7.48
C LEU A 147 -20.42 1.46 7.50
N GLY A 148 -20.91 1.84 8.67
CA GLY A 148 -21.58 3.11 8.96
C GLY A 148 -20.69 4.33 8.75
N LEU A 149 -19.65 4.27 7.92
CA LEU A 149 -18.85 5.38 7.42
C LEU A 149 -19.75 6.26 6.53
N GLY A 150 -20.62 7.03 7.18
CA GLY A 150 -21.36 8.14 6.59
C GLY A 150 -20.53 9.40 6.75
N SER A 151 -20.50 10.21 5.69
CA SER A 151 -19.82 11.50 5.63
C SER A 151 -18.31 11.42 5.69
N LEU A 152 -17.67 11.66 4.55
CA LEU A 152 -16.50 12.53 4.34
C LEU A 152 -16.23 12.44 2.82
N PHE A 153 -15.37 13.28 2.27
CA PHE A 153 -14.83 13.25 0.89
C PHE A 153 -15.56 14.11 -0.19
N PRO A 154 -14.81 14.98 -0.91
CA PRO A 154 -15.36 16.08 -1.71
C PRO A 154 -15.59 15.74 -3.20
N ARG A 155 -16.38 16.58 -3.86
CA ARG A 155 -17.00 16.41 -5.18
C ARG A 155 -16.05 16.74 -6.35
N ASN A 156 -15.89 15.79 -7.29
CA ASN A 156 -15.69 15.90 -8.76
C ASN A 156 -14.50 15.07 -9.33
N VAL A 157 -14.78 13.94 -10.04
CA VAL A 157 -13.88 13.26 -11.02
C VAL A 157 -14.68 12.35 -11.97
N PRO A 158 -14.07 11.84 -13.08
CA PRO A 158 -14.80 11.14 -14.12
C PRO A 158 -15.16 9.74 -13.65
N PHE A 159 -16.42 9.59 -13.31
CA PHE A 159 -17.07 8.30 -13.17
C PHE A 159 -17.36 7.74 -14.55
N GLU A 160 -17.30 6.42 -14.68
CA GLU A 160 -18.09 5.76 -15.71
C GLU A 160 -19.52 5.78 -15.16
N GLU A 161 -20.29 6.78 -15.60
CA GLU A 161 -21.69 6.89 -15.25
C GLU A 161 -22.44 5.76 -15.95
N GLN A 162 -22.73 4.71 -15.19
CA GLN A 162 -23.54 3.58 -15.64
C GLN A 162 -24.83 3.62 -14.80
N ASP A 163 -25.96 3.87 -15.46
CA ASP A 163 -27.29 3.98 -14.85
C ASP A 163 -27.43 5.05 -13.75
N GLY A 164 -26.71 6.18 -13.88
CA GLY A 164 -26.73 7.27 -12.90
C GLY A 164 -26.03 6.94 -11.57
N ARG A 165 -25.34 5.79 -11.51
CA ARG A 165 -24.49 5.41 -10.38
C ARG A 165 -23.04 5.61 -10.74
N ILE A 166 -22.33 6.09 -9.73
CA ILE A 166 -20.91 6.37 -9.75
C ILE A 166 -20.21 5.09 -9.28
N TYR A 167 -19.26 4.53 -10.03
CA TYR A 167 -18.48 3.38 -9.59
C TYR A 167 -16.98 3.74 -9.52
N PRO A 168 -16.26 3.30 -8.47
CA PRO A 168 -14.81 3.41 -8.46
C PRO A 168 -14.23 2.58 -9.62
N ARG A 169 -13.31 3.17 -10.40
CA ARG A 169 -12.60 2.42 -11.44
C ARG A 169 -11.77 1.31 -10.78
N GLU A 170 -12.10 0.08 -11.11
CA GLU A 170 -11.29 -1.07 -10.72
C GLU A 170 -9.88 -0.96 -11.32
N MET A 171 -8.86 -1.26 -10.52
CA MET A 171 -7.51 -1.47 -11.05
C MET A 171 -7.37 -2.91 -11.52
N HIS A 172 -7.35 -3.11 -12.83
CA HIS A 172 -7.16 -4.44 -13.40
C HIS A 172 -5.69 -4.88 -13.35
N LEU A 173 -5.32 -5.59 -12.28
CA LEU A 173 -3.98 -6.20 -12.13
C LEU A 173 -3.74 -7.38 -13.10
N GLY A 174 -4.76 -7.80 -13.86
CA GLY A 174 -4.67 -8.91 -14.82
C GLY A 174 -3.59 -8.68 -15.88
N LEU A 175 -3.33 -7.42 -16.21
CA LEU A 175 -2.29 -7.02 -17.13
C LEU A 175 -0.91 -7.55 -16.69
N LEU A 176 -0.60 -7.53 -15.39
CA LEU A 176 0.69 -7.98 -14.84
C LEU A 176 0.93 -9.49 -15.01
N ARG A 177 -0.11 -10.29 -15.27
CA ARG A 177 0.00 -11.73 -15.50
C ARG A 177 0.14 -12.14 -16.96
N THR A 178 0.01 -11.20 -17.89
CA THR A 178 -0.05 -11.52 -19.33
C THR A 178 1.27 -12.12 -19.84
N CYS A 179 2.40 -11.44 -19.62
CA CYS A 179 3.72 -11.94 -19.97
C CYS A 179 4.83 -11.28 -19.13
N ARG A 180 6.05 -11.84 -19.17
CA ARG A 180 7.20 -11.36 -18.36
C ARG A 180 7.62 -9.93 -18.70
N GLN A 181 7.53 -9.53 -19.97
CA GLN A 181 7.83 -8.16 -20.38
C GLN A 181 6.88 -7.16 -19.73
N VAL A 182 5.57 -7.42 -19.82
CA VAL A 182 4.54 -6.55 -19.21
C VAL A 182 4.74 -6.48 -17.71
N TYR A 183 4.96 -7.62 -17.05
CA TYR A 183 5.24 -7.64 -15.62
C TYR A 183 6.43 -6.72 -15.28
N THR A 184 7.58 -6.89 -15.95
CA THR A 184 8.79 -6.11 -15.65
C THR A 184 8.58 -4.61 -15.88
N GLU A 185 7.97 -4.23 -16.99
CA GLU A 185 7.77 -2.82 -17.35
C GLU A 185 6.68 -2.13 -16.50
N ALA A 186 5.53 -2.80 -16.32
CA ALA A 186 4.36 -2.22 -15.68
C ALA A 186 4.41 -2.31 -14.14
N ASN A 187 5.08 -3.32 -13.57
CA ASN A 187 5.27 -3.42 -12.12
C ASN A 187 6.02 -2.21 -11.56
N GLN A 188 7.00 -1.67 -12.29
CA GLN A 188 7.68 -0.44 -11.86
C GLN A 188 6.69 0.73 -11.74
N ILE A 189 5.75 0.87 -12.66
CA ILE A 189 4.75 1.95 -12.65
C ILE A 189 3.79 1.78 -11.49
N LEU A 190 3.33 0.54 -11.23
CA LEU A 190 2.48 0.20 -10.08
C LEU A 190 3.12 0.68 -8.76
N TRP A 191 4.40 0.38 -8.53
CA TRP A 191 5.05 0.73 -7.25
C TRP A 191 5.46 2.20 -7.16
N SER A 192 5.88 2.81 -8.27
CA SER A 192 6.48 4.15 -8.25
C SER A 192 5.48 5.29 -8.34
N THR A 193 4.32 5.09 -8.95
CA THR A 193 3.40 6.20 -9.26
C THR A 193 2.20 6.28 -8.33
N ASN A 194 1.79 5.15 -7.72
CA ASN A 194 0.65 5.06 -6.83
C ASN A 194 0.97 5.49 -5.40
N THR A 195 -0.08 5.84 -4.68
CA THR A 195 -0.05 6.08 -3.23
C THR A 195 -0.64 4.86 -2.52
N PHE A 196 0.16 4.18 -1.71
CA PHE A 196 -0.33 3.05 -0.90
C PHE A 196 -0.84 3.58 0.44
N SER A 197 -2.09 3.29 0.76
CA SER A 197 -2.77 3.75 1.96
C SER A 197 -3.05 2.59 2.90
N PHE A 198 -2.73 2.79 4.18
CA PHE A 198 -2.94 1.82 5.24
C PHE A 198 -3.69 2.49 6.38
N ASN A 199 -4.71 1.82 6.89
CA ASN A 199 -5.49 2.27 8.05
C ASN A 199 -5.18 1.51 9.34
N ASP A 200 -4.33 0.50 9.25
CA ASP A 200 -3.94 -0.34 10.36
C ASP A 200 -2.44 -0.69 10.23
N ALA A 201 -1.76 -0.69 11.37
CA ALA A 201 -0.34 -0.94 11.47
C ALA A 201 0.01 -2.40 11.08
N THR A 202 -0.85 -3.35 11.43
CA THR A 202 -0.64 -4.79 11.14
C THR A 202 -0.67 -5.04 9.63
N THR A 203 -1.64 -4.43 8.95
CA THR A 203 -1.76 -4.46 7.49
C THR A 203 -0.51 -3.89 6.83
N PHE A 204 -0.03 -2.73 7.30
CA PHE A 204 1.19 -2.11 6.78
C PHE A 204 2.41 -3.01 6.97
N GLU A 205 2.61 -3.55 8.17
CA GLU A 205 3.74 -4.41 8.52
C GLU A 205 3.76 -5.67 7.65
N ARG A 206 2.66 -6.44 7.64
CA ARG A 206 2.55 -7.66 6.82
C ARG A 206 2.73 -7.38 5.34
N PHE A 207 2.21 -6.25 4.86
CA PHE A 207 2.32 -5.87 3.45
C PHE A 207 3.79 -5.71 3.09
N MET A 208 4.50 -4.93 3.90
CA MET A 208 5.89 -4.62 3.67
C MET A 208 6.83 -5.82 3.85
N GLU A 209 6.55 -6.70 4.81
CA GLU A 209 7.33 -7.92 5.03
C GLU A 209 7.24 -8.88 3.83
N THR A 210 6.07 -8.98 3.20
CA THR A 210 5.87 -9.83 2.02
C THR A 210 6.37 -9.20 0.71
N ARG A 211 6.88 -7.96 0.71
CA ARG A 211 7.44 -7.33 -0.50
C ARG A 211 8.91 -7.68 -0.69
N ASP A 212 9.33 -7.84 -1.95
CA ASP A 212 10.74 -7.95 -2.27
C ASP A 212 11.49 -6.60 -2.12
N SER A 213 12.83 -6.63 -2.18
CA SER A 213 13.64 -5.42 -2.02
C SER A 213 13.49 -4.41 -3.15
N PHE A 214 13.11 -4.84 -4.36
CA PHE A 214 12.85 -3.95 -5.49
C PHE A 214 11.54 -3.19 -5.28
N GLN A 215 10.48 -3.88 -4.89
CA GLN A 215 9.16 -3.32 -4.61
C GLN A 215 9.25 -2.27 -3.51
N ARG A 216 9.83 -2.60 -2.35
CA ARG A 216 10.02 -1.66 -1.23
C ARG A 216 10.78 -0.40 -1.65
N ARG A 217 11.90 -0.57 -2.37
CA ARG A 217 12.70 0.56 -2.86
C ARG A 217 11.99 1.39 -3.91
N THR A 218 10.97 0.85 -4.58
CA THR A 218 10.27 1.56 -5.66
C THR A 218 9.08 2.37 -5.15
N VAL A 219 8.56 2.08 -3.96
CA VAL A 219 7.49 2.88 -3.32
C VAL A 219 7.94 4.33 -3.15
N GLN A 220 7.15 5.27 -3.69
CA GLN A 220 7.44 6.71 -3.63
C GLN A 220 6.43 7.50 -2.80
N LYS A 221 5.22 6.99 -2.64
CA LYS A 221 4.12 7.68 -1.95
C LYS A 221 3.44 6.73 -0.98
N LEU A 222 3.32 7.16 0.27
CA LEU A 222 2.69 6.39 1.33
C LEU A 222 1.66 7.27 2.03
N ARG A 223 0.49 6.70 2.33
CA ARG A 223 -0.53 7.31 3.16
C ARG A 223 -0.76 6.42 4.38
N LEU A 224 -0.62 6.97 5.57
CA LEU A 224 -0.90 6.28 6.83
C LEU A 224 -2.10 6.97 7.48
N VAL A 225 -3.14 6.19 7.77
CA VAL A 225 -4.28 6.63 8.58
C VAL A 225 -4.06 6.08 9.97
N ILE A 226 -3.85 6.99 10.91
CA ILE A 226 -3.52 6.70 12.29
C ILE A 226 -4.70 7.18 13.11
N HIS A 227 -5.42 6.25 13.72
CA HIS A 227 -6.46 6.57 14.68
C HIS A 227 -5.79 6.82 16.04
N TRP A 228 -6.10 7.96 16.64
CA TRP A 228 -5.57 8.39 17.91
C TRP A 228 -6.37 7.72 19.02
N THR A 229 -6.02 6.47 19.27
CA THR A 229 -6.38 5.75 20.48
C THR A 229 -5.10 5.52 21.30
N PHE A 230 -5.23 5.15 22.57
CA PHE A 230 -4.07 4.72 23.37
C PHE A 230 -3.38 3.48 22.75
N GLU A 231 -4.12 2.71 21.97
CA GLU A 231 -3.65 1.50 21.30
C GLU A 231 -2.96 1.81 19.97
N GLY A 232 -3.42 2.81 19.21
CA GLY A 232 -2.86 3.15 17.90
C GLY A 232 -1.36 3.50 17.93
N GLU A 233 -0.89 4.20 18.97
CA GLU A 233 0.55 4.45 19.16
C GLU A 233 1.31 3.13 19.38
N ARG A 234 0.75 2.24 20.20
CA ARG A 234 1.33 0.92 20.52
C ARG A 234 1.38 0.00 19.31
N GLU A 235 0.48 0.18 18.35
CA GLU A 235 0.41 -0.60 17.11
C GLU A 235 1.37 -0.08 16.04
N TRP A 236 1.40 1.24 15.80
CA TRP A 236 2.21 1.82 14.73
C TRP A 236 3.71 1.87 15.06
N ASN A 237 4.08 2.05 16.33
CA ASN A 237 5.48 2.12 16.74
C ASN A 237 6.30 0.83 16.46
N PRO A 238 5.78 -0.39 16.69
CA PRO A 238 6.45 -1.63 16.29
C PRO A 238 6.36 -1.92 14.79
N ALA A 239 5.30 -1.50 14.10
CA ALA A 239 5.16 -1.70 12.65
C ALA A 239 6.17 -0.87 11.85
N ILE A 240 6.49 0.36 12.30
CA ILE A 240 7.46 1.25 11.66
C ILE A 240 8.89 0.95 12.16
N ARG A 241 9.40 -0.23 11.79
CA ARG A 241 10.78 -0.65 12.15
C ARG A 241 11.82 0.13 11.35
N LEU A 242 12.93 0.54 11.98
CA LEU A 242 14.03 1.25 11.30
C LEU A 242 14.58 0.49 10.06
N PRO A 243 14.77 -0.84 10.06
CA PRO A 243 15.19 -1.56 8.85
C PRO A 243 14.19 -1.45 7.70
N LEU A 244 12.89 -1.45 8.01
CA LEU A 244 11.83 -1.29 7.03
C LEU A 244 11.86 0.12 6.43
N ILE A 245 11.93 1.15 7.28
CA ILE A 245 12.05 2.55 6.87
C ILE A 245 13.26 2.74 5.93
N ARG A 246 14.41 2.19 6.30
CA ARG A 246 15.64 2.26 5.48
C ARG A 246 15.51 1.55 4.13
N SER A 247 14.58 0.60 4.00
CA SER A 247 14.30 -0.06 2.72
C SER A 247 13.47 0.80 1.76
N LEU A 248 12.76 1.81 2.26
CA LEU A 248 11.93 2.76 1.49
C LEU A 248 12.77 3.92 0.92
N GLN A 249 13.88 3.60 0.25
CA GLN A 249 14.90 4.58 -0.18
C GLN A 249 14.41 5.65 -1.16
N ARG A 250 13.30 5.39 -1.87
CA ARG A 250 12.71 6.33 -2.83
C ARG A 250 11.41 6.96 -2.36
N LEU A 251 11.03 6.76 -1.10
CA LEU A 251 9.84 7.39 -0.55
C LEU A 251 10.05 8.91 -0.52
N ARG A 252 9.25 9.64 -1.31
CA ARG A 252 9.34 11.10 -1.45
C ARG A 252 8.16 11.82 -0.82
N ARG A 253 6.98 11.18 -0.77
CA ARG A 253 5.76 11.78 -0.26
C ARG A 253 5.18 10.89 0.84
N LEU A 254 4.99 11.48 2.01
CA LEU A 254 4.29 10.85 3.13
C LEU A 254 3.03 11.65 3.44
N GLU A 255 1.89 10.98 3.48
CA GLU A 255 0.62 11.55 3.89
C GLU A 255 0.20 10.90 5.21
N LEU A 256 0.04 11.70 6.26
CA LEU A 256 -0.44 11.26 7.55
C LEU A 256 -1.85 11.81 7.76
N LEU A 257 -2.82 10.92 7.87
CA LEU A 257 -4.17 11.23 8.29
C LEU A 257 -4.28 10.80 9.76
N ILE A 258 -4.44 11.77 10.66
CA ILE A 258 -4.53 11.51 12.09
C ILE A 258 -6.00 11.69 12.48
N GLY A 259 -6.70 10.57 12.62
CA GLY A 259 -8.07 10.55 13.14
C GLY A 259 -8.04 10.62 14.66
N HIS A 260 -9.04 11.22 15.29
CA HIS A 260 -9.25 11.10 16.73
C HIS A 260 -10.47 10.22 16.98
N GLU A 261 -10.23 8.99 17.44
CA GLU A 261 -11.30 8.07 17.83
C GLU A 261 -11.33 8.03 19.36
N MET A 262 -12.29 8.73 19.95
CA MET A 262 -12.55 8.56 21.38
C MET A 262 -13.50 7.39 21.56
N ASP A 263 -12.98 6.28 22.04
CA ASP A 263 -13.84 5.30 22.68
C ASP A 263 -14.47 5.93 23.95
N THR A 264 -15.63 5.40 24.35
CA THR A 264 -16.37 5.88 25.54
C THR A 264 -15.55 5.81 26.84
N GLU A 265 -14.63 4.87 26.95
CA GLU A 265 -13.78 4.69 28.14
C GLU A 265 -12.70 5.78 28.20
N SER A 266 -12.02 6.03 27.09
CA SER A 266 -11.04 7.11 26.89
C SER A 266 -11.67 8.48 27.13
N TYR A 267 -12.89 8.71 26.64
CA TYR A 267 -13.64 9.94 26.96
C TYR A 267 -13.93 10.07 28.45
N SER A 268 -14.34 8.99 29.11
CA SER A 268 -14.62 9.02 30.56
C SER A 268 -13.36 9.31 31.39
N LYS A 269 -12.21 8.74 31.01
CA LYS A 269 -10.90 9.00 31.65
C LYS A 269 -10.50 10.46 31.45
N PHE A 270 -10.65 10.98 30.22
CA PHE A 270 -10.39 12.39 29.91
C PHE A 270 -11.28 13.32 30.75
N LYS A 271 -12.58 13.06 30.81
CA LYS A 271 -13.54 13.85 31.61
C LYS A 271 -13.23 13.86 33.11
N ASN A 272 -12.66 12.77 33.62
CA ASN A 272 -12.32 12.61 35.04
C ASN A 272 -10.97 13.25 35.43
N GLY A 273 -10.34 14.04 34.55
CA GLY A 273 -9.08 14.71 34.84
C GLY A 273 -7.87 13.76 34.94
N HIS A 274 -8.03 12.50 34.54
CA HIS A 274 -6.91 11.60 34.29
C HIS A 274 -6.37 11.94 32.90
N GLY A 275 -5.62 13.05 32.86
CA GLY A 275 -5.34 13.75 31.64
C GLY A 275 -4.63 12.92 30.58
N LEU A 276 -4.93 13.26 29.33
CA LEU A 276 -3.98 13.12 28.24
C LEU A 276 -2.80 14.07 28.51
N ASP A 277 -2.08 13.93 29.63
CA ASP A 277 -1.14 14.94 30.14
C ASP A 277 0.11 15.10 29.27
N ALA A 278 0.34 14.17 28.34
CA ALA A 278 1.39 14.26 27.36
C ALA A 278 0.84 14.85 26.05
N PRO A 279 1.40 15.98 25.56
CA PRO A 279 1.11 16.51 24.23
C PRO A 279 1.19 15.41 23.17
N LEU A 280 0.39 15.51 22.09
CA LEU A 280 0.38 14.57 20.97
C LEU A 280 1.81 14.30 20.46
N GLU A 281 2.63 15.34 20.43
CA GLU A 281 4.01 15.33 20.02
C GLU A 281 4.91 14.47 20.90
N THR A 282 4.62 14.37 22.20
CA THR A 282 5.41 13.58 23.16
C THR A 282 5.13 12.10 22.97
N ARG A 283 3.86 11.75 22.75
CA ARG A 283 3.43 10.38 22.46
C ARG A 283 4.00 9.87 21.15
N PHE A 284 3.85 10.64 20.08
CA PHE A 284 4.39 10.28 18.78
C PHE A 284 5.88 10.59 18.63
N ALA A 285 6.59 11.05 19.66
CA ALA A 285 7.99 11.47 19.53
C ALA A 285 8.88 10.36 18.94
N GLU A 286 8.75 9.13 19.43
CA GLU A 286 9.55 8.01 18.93
C GLU A 286 9.15 7.64 17.49
N PHE A 287 7.85 7.60 17.20
CA PHE A 287 7.30 7.32 15.88
C PHE A 287 7.74 8.36 14.84
N LEU A 288 7.61 9.65 15.14
CA LEU A 288 8.03 10.74 14.27
C LEU A 288 9.54 10.73 14.07
N ARG A 289 10.32 10.43 15.12
CA ARG A 289 11.78 10.28 15.03
C ARG A 289 12.19 9.12 14.12
N LYS A 290 11.42 8.02 14.10
CA LYS A 290 11.64 6.91 13.16
C LYS A 290 11.35 7.34 11.72
N LEU A 291 10.25 8.07 11.51
CA LEU A 291 9.85 8.57 10.19
C LEU A 291 10.75 9.68 9.65
N SER A 292 11.35 10.51 10.51
CA SER A 292 12.23 11.61 10.09
C SER A 292 13.54 11.13 9.45
N VAL A 293 13.86 9.84 9.53
CA VAL A 293 15.00 9.21 8.82
C VAL A 293 14.70 9.01 7.33
N LEU A 294 13.43 9.13 6.91
CA LEU A 294 13.04 8.94 5.51
C LEU A 294 13.51 10.11 4.64
N PRO A 295 13.91 9.83 3.37
CA PRO A 295 14.36 10.87 2.44
C PRO A 295 13.16 11.59 1.78
N LEU A 296 12.30 12.19 2.61
CA LEU A 296 11.05 12.82 2.23
C LEU A 296 11.30 14.18 1.57
N ASN A 297 10.61 14.42 0.45
CA ASN A 297 10.58 15.73 -0.21
C ASN A 297 9.31 16.51 0.18
N SER A 298 8.26 15.79 0.59
CA SER A 298 6.93 16.34 0.84
C SER A 298 6.23 15.54 1.93
N VAL A 299 5.68 16.25 2.91
CA VAL A 299 4.90 15.69 4.02
C VAL A 299 3.57 16.42 4.11
N HIS A 300 2.48 15.67 3.97
CA HIS A 300 1.13 16.17 4.16
C HIS A 300 0.56 15.56 5.44
N VAL A 301 0.35 16.39 6.45
CA VAL A 301 -0.37 15.98 7.65
C VAL A 301 -1.76 16.59 7.59
N LYS A 302 -2.78 15.77 7.87
CA LYS A 302 -4.15 16.21 8.07
C LYS A 302 -4.67 15.57 9.35
N VAL A 303 -5.03 16.39 10.32
CA VAL A 303 -5.77 15.95 11.50
C VAL A 303 -7.25 15.98 11.13
N VAL A 304 -7.97 14.90 11.43
CA VAL A 304 -9.39 14.74 11.09
C VAL A 304 -10.14 14.39 12.36
N SER A 305 -11.18 15.15 12.69
CA SER A 305 -12.19 14.71 13.65
C SER A 305 -13.08 13.68 12.96
N GLU A 306 -13.04 12.43 13.39
CA GLU A 306 -14.03 11.45 12.93
C GLU A 306 -15.25 11.57 13.83
N ASP A 307 -16.32 12.14 13.29
CA ASP A 307 -17.61 12.33 13.98
C ASP A 307 -18.41 11.01 14.05
N MET A 308 -17.76 9.89 14.37
CA MET A 308 -18.40 8.59 14.44
C MET A 308 -18.85 8.26 15.86
N HIS A 309 -19.70 9.10 16.45
CA HIS A 309 -20.48 8.68 17.61
C HIS A 309 -21.98 8.61 17.27
N PRO A 310 -22.64 7.44 17.42
CA PRO A 310 -24.07 7.32 17.17
C PRO A 310 -24.96 8.10 18.15
N ALA A 311 -24.38 8.67 19.21
CA ALA A 311 -25.09 9.41 20.26
C ALA A 311 -25.27 10.92 19.95
N GLY A 312 -24.86 11.38 18.77
CA GLY A 312 -24.90 12.77 18.34
C GLY A 312 -23.51 13.37 18.12
N PRO A 313 -23.43 14.56 17.51
CA PRO A 313 -22.15 15.22 17.26
C PRO A 313 -21.53 15.57 18.61
N LEU A 314 -20.52 14.81 19.02
CA LEU A 314 -19.53 15.34 19.93
C LEU A 314 -18.95 16.56 19.21
N VAL A 315 -19.16 17.74 19.79
CA VAL A 315 -18.50 18.97 19.32
C VAL A 315 -17.03 18.60 19.17
N SER A 316 -16.49 18.70 17.95
CA SER A 316 -15.08 18.41 17.72
C SER A 316 -14.30 19.26 18.72
N LEU A 317 -13.63 18.59 19.68
CA LEU A 317 -12.89 19.28 20.74
C LEU A 317 -11.79 20.19 20.16
N TRP A 318 -11.49 19.98 18.88
CA TRP A 318 -10.48 20.67 18.11
C TRP A 318 -11.20 21.53 17.07
N THR A 319 -10.90 22.82 17.09
CA THR A 319 -11.28 23.72 16.00
C THR A 319 -10.50 23.37 14.73
N GLU A 320 -10.94 23.85 13.57
CA GLU A 320 -10.16 23.71 12.32
C GLU A 320 -8.77 24.36 12.45
N GLU A 321 -8.66 25.43 13.25
CA GLU A 321 -7.40 26.11 13.54
C GLU A 321 -6.46 25.23 14.37
N ASP A 322 -6.96 24.57 15.42
CA ASP A 322 -6.17 23.62 16.23
C ASP A 322 -5.66 22.44 15.36
N GLN A 323 -6.53 21.88 14.51
CA GLN A 323 -6.17 20.80 13.58
C GLN A 323 -5.06 21.23 12.61
N LEU A 324 -5.16 22.45 12.08
CA LEU A 324 -4.16 23.01 11.18
C LEU A 324 -2.83 23.30 11.90
N GLU A 325 -2.89 23.84 13.12
CA GLU A 325 -1.72 24.10 13.95
C GLU A 325 -0.96 22.80 14.26
N SER A 326 -1.65 21.78 14.80
CA SER A 326 -1.03 20.49 15.09
C SER A 326 -0.48 19.82 13.81
N ALA A 327 -1.20 19.90 12.69
CA ALA A 327 -0.71 19.39 11.41
C ALA A 327 0.59 20.09 10.98
N ASN A 328 0.71 21.40 11.19
CA ASN A 328 1.90 22.18 10.87
C ASN A 328 3.08 21.84 11.79
N VAL A 329 2.83 21.67 13.10
CA VAL A 329 3.86 21.24 14.08
C VAL A 329 4.42 19.86 13.71
N LEU A 330 3.54 18.90 13.44
CA LEU A 330 3.94 17.54 13.02
C LEU A 330 4.70 17.55 11.69
N ARG A 331 4.25 18.35 10.72
CA ARG A 331 4.95 18.51 9.43
C ARG A 331 6.34 19.10 9.64
N ALA A 332 6.48 20.15 10.45
CA ALA A 332 7.76 20.78 10.74
C ALA A 332 8.73 19.78 11.39
N ARG A 333 8.25 18.97 12.35
CA ARG A 333 9.04 17.95 13.04
C ARG A 333 9.51 16.82 12.12
N LEU A 334 8.68 16.41 11.17
CA LEU A 334 9.06 15.37 10.19
C LEU A 334 10.08 15.87 9.17
N MET A 335 10.01 17.14 8.77
CA MET A 335 10.93 17.73 7.80
C MET A 335 12.25 18.18 8.43
N ASN A 336 12.23 18.66 9.68
CA ASN A 336 13.39 19.16 10.41
C ASN A 336 13.42 18.60 11.83
N PRO A 337 13.84 17.33 12.03
CA PRO A 337 13.85 16.71 13.36
C PRO A 337 14.73 17.47 14.36
N ASP A 338 15.85 18.02 13.90
CA ASP A 338 16.81 18.74 14.76
C ASP A 338 16.33 20.13 15.19
N SER A 339 15.41 20.76 14.43
CA SER A 339 14.84 22.05 14.80
C SER A 339 13.63 21.93 15.74
N ALA A 340 13.12 20.71 15.94
CA ALA A 340 11.88 20.47 16.65
C ALA A 340 12.01 20.66 18.17
N ASP A 341 13.21 20.52 18.73
CA ASP A 341 13.44 20.71 20.17
C ASP A 341 13.14 22.16 20.62
N ASN A 342 13.27 23.14 19.71
CA ASN A 342 12.83 24.52 19.99
C ASN A 342 11.31 24.69 19.94
N HIS A 343 10.60 23.89 19.13
CA HIS A 343 9.14 23.94 19.02
C HIS A 343 8.44 23.32 20.24
N ILE A 344 9.07 22.34 20.90
CA ILE A 344 8.55 21.73 22.14
C ILE A 344 8.39 22.80 23.24
N ARG A 345 9.35 23.74 23.34
CA ARG A 345 9.22 24.87 24.28
C ARG A 345 8.02 25.76 23.95
N VAL A 346 7.83 26.10 22.68
CA VAL A 346 6.71 26.97 22.25
C VAL A 346 5.35 26.29 22.44
N GLN A 347 5.25 24.97 22.22
CA GLN A 347 4.04 24.18 22.45
C GLN A 347 3.74 23.97 23.93
N GLN A 348 4.75 23.76 24.78
CA GLN A 348 4.58 23.78 26.23
C GLN A 348 4.02 25.13 26.70
N GLU A 349 4.50 26.25 26.15
CA GLU A 349 3.94 27.57 26.43
C GLU A 349 2.48 27.73 25.95
N LEU A 350 2.09 27.08 24.85
CA LEU A 350 0.73 27.12 24.32
C LEU A 350 -0.25 26.27 25.16
N ILE A 351 0.17 25.09 25.59
CA ILE A 351 -0.59 24.20 26.47
C ILE A 351 -0.77 24.86 27.85
N GLU A 352 0.26 25.50 28.36
CA GLU A 352 0.15 26.35 29.56
C GLU A 352 -0.80 27.54 29.35
N LYS A 353 -0.88 28.11 28.13
CA LYS A 353 -1.89 29.14 27.81
C LYS A 353 -3.31 28.57 27.76
N GLN A 354 -3.52 27.41 27.15
CA GLN A 354 -4.83 26.77 27.10
C GLN A 354 -5.33 26.34 28.48
N HIS A 355 -4.47 25.76 29.33
CA HIS A 355 -4.81 25.49 30.73
C HIS A 355 -5.14 26.77 31.51
N ARG A 356 -4.45 27.89 31.24
CA ARG A 356 -4.78 29.21 31.82
C ARG A 356 -6.14 29.71 31.37
N CYS A 357 -6.50 29.55 30.09
CA CYS A 357 -7.82 29.93 29.57
C CYS A 357 -8.95 29.05 30.11
N ALA A 358 -8.74 27.74 30.23
CA ALA A 358 -9.74 26.81 30.76
C ALA A 358 -10.02 27.03 32.26
N SER A 359 -9.01 27.45 33.02
CA SER A 359 -9.13 27.73 34.46
C SER A 359 -9.74 29.11 34.78
N THR A 360 -9.88 30.01 33.80
CA THR A 360 -10.55 31.32 33.98
C THR A 360 -12.04 31.30 33.63
N LEU A 361 -12.54 30.21 33.05
CA LEU A 361 -13.94 30.05 32.61
C LEU A 361 -14.81 29.22 33.59
N GLY A 362 -14.24 28.73 34.69
CA GLY A 362 -14.96 28.10 35.81
C GLY A 362 -14.85 28.97 37.06
#